data_AF-A0A918NWU4-F1
#
_entry.id   AF-A0A918NWU4-F1
#
_cell.length_a   1.000
_cell.length_b   1.000
_cell.length_c   1.000
_cell.angle_alpha   90.00
_cell.angle_beta   90.00
_cell.angle_gamma   90.00
#
_symmetry.space_group_name_H-M   'P 1'
#
loop_
_entity.id
_entity.type
_entity.pdbx_description
1 polymer ?
#
loop_
_entity_poly.entity_id
_entity_poly.type
_entity_poly.pdbx_seq_one_letter_code
_entity_poly.pdbx_strand_id
1 'polypeptide(L)' 'MRDGEAFDPEPEAPVAPEDSMCCGSGCDPCVWDLYREEMDDYRRRLDDWRARREKE' A
#
# COMPACT_ATOMS: atom_id res chain seq x y z
N MET A 1 -32.52 -5.77 1.24
CA MET A 1 -31.26 -5.56 1.96
C MET A 1 -30.25 -5.06 0.95
N ARG A 2 -30.21 -3.75 0.75
CA ARG A 2 -29.31 -3.08 -0.18
C ARG A 2 -28.80 -1.94 0.65
N ASP A 3 -27.63 -2.12 1.26
CA ASP A 3 -26.73 -1.11 1.82
C ASP A 3 -25.47 -1.87 2.26
N GLY A 4 -24.84 -2.56 1.30
CA GLY A 4 -23.40 -2.82 1.38
C GLY A 4 -22.69 -1.57 0.86
N GLU A 5 -23.04 -0.41 1.44
CA GLU A 5 -22.41 0.87 1.15
C GLU A 5 -20.91 0.66 1.26
N ALA A 6 -20.22 1.02 0.18
CA ALA A 6 -18.81 0.77 -0.01
C ALA A 6 -18.05 1.34 1.18
N PHE A 7 -17.72 0.48 2.15
CA PHE A 7 -16.74 0.80 3.15
C PHE A 7 -15.44 0.90 2.36
N ASP A 8 -15.15 2.11 1.92
CA ASP A 8 -13.94 2.52 1.21
C ASP A 8 -13.05 3.17 2.27
N PRO A 9 -12.43 2.37 3.17
CA PRO A 9 -11.51 2.88 4.15
C PRO A 9 -10.31 3.48 3.42
N GLU A 10 -9.66 4.44 4.06
CA GLU A 10 -8.38 4.95 3.56
C GLU A 10 -7.43 3.75 3.42
N PRO A 11 -6.75 3.59 2.28
CA PRO A 11 -5.75 2.55 2.16
C PRO A 11 -4.70 2.75 3.25
N GLU A 12 -4.15 1.66 3.78
CA GLU A 12 -3.11 1.72 4.81
C GLU A 12 -1.73 1.68 4.14
N ALA A 13 -0.82 2.53 4.61
CA ALA A 13 0.54 2.55 4.11
C ALA A 13 1.26 1.25 4.50
N PRO A 14 2.03 0.63 3.58
CA PRO A 14 2.81 -0.54 3.93
C PRO A 14 3.85 -0.18 5.00
N VAL A 15 4.09 -1.11 5.91
CA VAL A 15 5.09 -0.96 6.97
C VAL A 15 6.48 -1.10 6.36
N ALA A 16 7.38 -0.17 6.68
CA ALA A 16 8.76 -0.25 6.23
C ALA A 16 9.42 -1.51 6.80
N PRO A 17 10.14 -2.30 5.96
CA PRO A 17 10.82 -3.49 6.44
C PRO A 17 11.95 -3.10 7.39
N GLU A 18 12.20 -3.98 8.36
CA GLU A 18 13.33 -3.82 9.27
C GLU A 18 14.64 -4.25 8.59
N ASP A 19 15.77 -3.70 9.06
CA ASP A 19 17.09 -4.09 8.57
C ASP A 19 17.40 -5.58 8.83
N SER A 20 16.77 -6.16 9.86
CA SER A 20 16.81 -7.60 10.17
C SER A 20 16.18 -8.47 9.06
N MET A 21 15.25 -7.92 8.27
CA MET A 21 14.65 -8.57 7.10
C MET A 21 15.54 -8.45 5.87
N CYS A 22 16.49 -7.51 5.88
CA CYS A 22 17.50 -7.39 4.85
C CYS A 22 18.56 -8.47 5.06
N CYS A 23 18.53 -9.49 4.20
CA CYS A 23 19.51 -10.59 4.23
C CYS A 23 20.96 -10.13 3.97
N GLY A 24 21.18 -8.87 3.57
CA GLY A 24 22.51 -8.20 3.52
C GLY A 24 23.48 -8.74 2.46
N SER A 25 23.14 -9.84 1.80
CA SER A 25 24.01 -10.57 0.86
C SER A 25 23.43 -10.65 -0.56
N GLY A 26 22.46 -9.79 -0.89
CA GLY A 26 21.85 -9.76 -2.22
C GLY A 26 20.72 -10.77 -2.42
N CYS A 27 19.88 -10.99 -1.40
CA CYS A 27 18.65 -11.75 -1.58
C CYS A 27 17.75 -11.08 -2.64
N ASP A 28 17.29 -11.87 -3.62
CA ASP A 28 16.38 -11.45 -4.68
C ASP A 28 15.05 -12.22 -4.54
N PRO A 29 13.90 -11.53 -4.39
CA PRO A 29 13.75 -10.08 -4.41
C PRO A 29 14.22 -9.40 -3.11
N CYS A 30 14.82 -8.22 -3.24
CA CYS A 30 15.21 -7.40 -2.09
C CYS A 30 13.95 -6.94 -1.34
N VAL A 31 13.96 -7.02 -0.01
CA VAL A 31 12.83 -6.56 0.83
C VAL A 31 12.47 -5.10 0.57
N TRP A 32 13.46 -4.28 0.21
CA TRP A 32 13.26 -2.89 -0.17
C TRP A 32 12.59 -2.72 -1.52
N ASP A 33 12.81 -3.64 -2.46
CA ASP A 33 12.18 -3.59 -3.77
C ASP A 33 10.70 -3.99 -3.64
N LEU A 34 10.40 -5.06 -2.89
CA LEU A 34 9.02 -5.41 -2.53
C LEU A 34 8.31 -4.24 -1.83
N TYR A 35 8.97 -3.60 -0.85
CA TYR A 35 8.39 -2.44 -0.16
C TYR A 35 8.10 -1.27 -1.11
N ARG A 36 8.97 -1.02 -2.09
CA ARG A 36 8.76 0.04 -3.10
C ARG A 36 7.56 -0.27 -3.99
N GLU A 37 7.43 -1.52 -4.44
CA GLU A 37 6.29 -1.97 -5.25
C GLU A 37 4.98 -1.80 -4.47
N GLU A 38 4.93 -2.24 -3.22
CA GLU A 38 3.75 -2.08 -2.35
C GLU A 38 3.46 -0.60 -2.06
N MET A 39 4.49 0.23 -1.86
CA MET A 39 4.34 1.68 -1.68
C MET A 39 3.75 2.37 -2.91
N ASP A 40 4.13 1.92 -4.10
CA ASP A 40 3.61 2.48 -5.35
C ASP A 40 2.14 2.07 -5.59
N ASP A 41 1.76 0.83 -5.26
CA ASP A 41 0.35 0.42 -5.27
C ASP A 41 -0.47 1.20 -4.22
N TYR A 42 0.07 1.36 -3.02
CA TYR A 42 -0.53 2.16 -1.96
C TYR A 42 -0.82 3.60 -2.42
N ARG A 43 0.17 4.27 -3.02
CA ARG A 43 0.02 5.63 -3.55
C ARG A 43 -1.09 5.72 -4.58
N ARG A 44 -1.16 4.75 -5.51
CA ARG A 44 -2.19 4.71 -6.54
C ARG A 44 -3.58 4.53 -5.92
N ARG A 45 -3.72 3.60 -4.97
CA ARG A 45 -4.98 3.37 -4.24
C ARG A 45 -5.40 4.58 -3.42
N LEU A 46 -4.44 5.28 -2.82
CA LEU A 46 -4.69 6.48 -2.04
C LEU A 46 -5.17 7.63 -2.91
N ASP A 47 -4.58 7.82 -4.09
CA ASP A 47 -5.02 8.82 -5.06
C ASP A 47 -6.46 8.54 -5.52
N ASP A 48 -6.74 7.30 -5.92
CA ASP A 48 -8.08 6.87 -6.32
C ASP A 48 -9.11 7.05 -5.19
N TRP A 49 -8.72 6.72 -3.95
CA TRP A 49 -9.55 6.91 -2.76
C TRP A 49 -9.84 8.40 -2.51
N ARG A 50 -8.82 9.25 -2.57
CA ARG A 50 -8.97 10.71 -2.42
C ARG A 50 -9.88 11.29 -3.51
N ALA A 51 -9.71 10.83 -4.75
CA ALA A 51 -10.54 11.28 -5.87
C ALA A 51 -12.02 10.87 -5.74
N ARG A 52 -12.31 9.73 -5.09
CA ARG A 52 -13.69 9.36 -4.75
C ARG A 52 -14.26 10.23 -3.64
N ARG A 53 -13.46 10.49 -2.59
CA ARG A 53 -13.86 11.31 -1.43
C ARG A 53 -14.04 12.79 -1.74
N GLU A 54 -13.24 13.35 -2.64
CA GLU A 54 -13.38 14.75 -3.09
C GLU A 54 -14.68 14.97 -3.89
N LYS A 55 -15.23 13.90 -4.49
CA LYS A 55 -16.44 13.96 -5.31
C LYS A 55 -17.73 13.69 -4.54
N GLU A 56 -17.65 13.45 -3.23
CA GLU A 56 -18.81 13.46 -2.30
C GLU A 56 -19.05 14.87 -1.75
#